data_AF-A0A2V5S3R3-F1
#
_entry.id   AF-A0A2V5S3R3-F1
#
_cell.length_a   1.000
_cell.length_b   1.000
_cell.length_c   1.000
_cell.angle_alpha   90.00
_cell.angle_beta   90.00
_cell.angle_gamma   90.00
#
_symmetry.space_group_name_H-M   'P 1'
#
loop_
_entity.id
_entity.type
_entity.pdbx_description
1 polymer ?
#
loop_
_entity_poly.entity_id
_entity_poly.type
_entity_poly.pdbx_seq_one_letter_code
_entity_poly.pdbx_strand_id
1 'polypeptide(L)'
;MAKKRVADVLVDTLIAADVKRVYGLVGDSLNGVTDSIRPRKDLQWVPVRHEETAAFAAGAGYGRPVAWIAADIVRVEDGRLAEHWDVLQDEATKAESKSGLPMFGDHFTG
;
A
#
# COMPACT_ATOMS: atom_id res chain seq x y z
N MET A 1 29.10 -13.81 16.54
CA MET A 1 28.43 -12.79 15.71
C MET A 1 27.06 -12.51 16.27
N ALA A 2 26.57 -11.27 16.24
CA ALA A 2 25.18 -10.97 16.60
C ALA A 2 24.23 -11.63 15.59
N LYS A 3 23.13 -12.22 16.06
CA LYS A 3 22.10 -12.79 15.18
C LYS A 3 21.37 -11.65 14.46
N LYS A 4 21.12 -11.84 13.17
CA LYS A 4 20.34 -10.91 12.34
C LYS A 4 18.88 -10.91 12.78
N ARG A 5 18.27 -9.73 12.96
CA ARG A 5 16.86 -9.63 13.35
C ARG A 5 15.98 -9.92 12.14
N VAL A 6 14.75 -10.36 12.37
CA VAL A 6 13.76 -10.56 11.29
C VAL A 6 13.55 -9.27 10.49
N ALA A 7 13.53 -8.11 11.16
CA ALA A 7 13.43 -6.80 10.50
C ALA A 7 14.59 -6.54 9.51
N ASP A 8 15.81 -6.96 9.84
CA ASP A 8 16.96 -6.79 8.95
C ASP A 8 16.83 -7.69 7.71
N VAL A 9 16.32 -8.91 7.87
CA VAL A 9 16.03 -9.82 6.75
C VAL A 9 14.96 -9.25 5.83
N LEU A 10 13.88 -8.69 6.39
CA LEU A 10 12.84 -8.01 5.63
C LEU A 10 13.41 -6.85 4.81
N VAL A 11 14.15 -5.94 5.45
CA VAL A 11 14.73 -4.76 4.80
C VAL A 11 15.72 -5.15 3.70
N ASP A 12 16.56 -6.16 3.95
CA ASP A 12 17.48 -6.68 2.92
C ASP A 12 16.76 -7.29 1.74
N THR A 13 15.62 -7.95 1.97
CA THR A 13 14.79 -8.52 0.90
C THR A 13 14.18 -7.41 0.04
N LEU A 14 13.70 -6.33 0.65
CA LEU A 14 13.18 -5.15 -0.08
C LEU A 14 14.27 -4.52 -0.95
N ILE A 15 15.46 -4.31 -0.40
CA ILE A 15 16.60 -3.75 -1.13
C ILE A 15 17.02 -4.67 -2.29
N ALA A 16 17.06 -5.99 -2.05
CA ALA A 16 17.38 -6.97 -3.08
C ALA A 16 16.34 -7.02 -4.22
N ALA A 17 15.08 -6.67 -3.92
CA ALA A 17 14.01 -6.49 -4.90
C ALA A 17 14.01 -5.09 -5.57
N ASP A 18 15.08 -4.32 -5.39
CA ASP A 18 15.27 -2.96 -5.91
C ASP A 18 14.25 -1.91 -5.40
N VAL A 19 13.58 -2.18 -4.27
CA VAL A 19 12.71 -1.20 -3.62
C VAL A 19 13.57 -0.03 -3.14
N LYS A 20 13.18 1.19 -3.51
CA LYS A 20 13.90 2.42 -3.13
C LYS A 20 13.25 3.21 -2.00
N ARG A 21 11.95 3.03 -1.81
CA ARG A 21 11.13 3.83 -0.89
C ARG A 21 10.14 2.94 -0.16
N VAL A 22 10.02 3.12 1.16
CA VAL A 22 8.96 2.56 1.99
C VAL A 22 8.14 3.73 2.53
N TYR A 23 6.86 3.75 2.20
CA TYR A 23 5.91 4.74 2.73
C TYR A 23 5.20 4.13 3.93
N GLY A 24 5.11 4.83 5.04
CA GLY A 24 4.43 4.27 6.20
C GLY A 24 4.32 5.19 7.40
N LEU A 25 3.63 4.67 8.42
CA LEU A 25 3.44 5.31 9.71
C LEU A 25 4.39 4.72 10.72
N VAL A 26 4.79 5.53 11.69
CA VAL A 26 5.57 5.08 12.84
C VAL A 26 4.62 4.59 13.94
N GLY A 27 5.02 3.52 14.63
CA GLY A 27 4.29 2.92 15.74
C GLY A 27 5.10 1.77 16.34
N ASP A 28 4.78 1.38 17.57
CA ASP A 28 5.58 0.42 18.34
C ASP A 28 5.84 -0.90 17.60
N SER A 29 4.84 -1.38 16.85
CA SER A 29 4.93 -2.58 16.02
C SER A 29 5.94 -2.49 14.87
N LEU A 30 6.22 -1.27 14.37
CA LEU A 30 7.08 -1.03 13.20
C LEU A 30 8.46 -0.46 13.56
N ASN A 31 8.71 -0.14 14.82
CA ASN A 31 9.99 0.44 15.27
C ASN A 31 11.20 -0.42 14.87
N GLY A 32 11.09 -1.75 14.94
CA GLY A 32 12.17 -2.64 14.51
C GLY A 32 12.52 -2.50 13.02
N VAL A 33 11.51 -2.24 12.16
CA VAL A 33 11.70 -2.04 10.71
C VAL A 33 12.30 -0.66 10.45
N THR A 34 11.74 0.40 11.05
CA THR A 34 12.25 1.77 10.85
C THR A 34 13.67 1.93 11.38
N ASP A 35 14.02 1.27 12.49
CA ASP A 35 15.40 1.21 13.01
C ASP A 35 16.35 0.46 12.08
N SER A 36 15.88 -0.58 11.38
CA SER A 36 16.68 -1.31 10.39
C SER A 36 16.90 -0.51 9.11
N ILE A 37 15.93 0.34 8.72
CA ILE A 37 16.04 1.24 7.57
C ILE A 37 16.95 2.44 7.87
N ARG A 38 16.88 3.02 9.08
CA ARG A 38 17.57 4.27 9.44
C ARG A 38 19.05 4.37 9.04
N PRO A 39 19.92 3.35 9.20
CA PRO A 39 21.33 3.45 8.82
C PRO A 39 21.61 3.21 7.32
N ARG A 40 20.59 2.87 6.52
CA ARG A 40 20.70 2.52 5.11
C ARG A 40 20.69 3.76 4.22
N LYS A 41 21.33 3.69 3.05
CA LYS A 41 21.33 4.79 2.04
C LYS A 41 20.63 4.41 0.75
N ASP A 42 20.36 3.13 0.57
CA ASP A 42 19.76 2.49 -0.60
C ASP A 42 18.25 2.29 -0.47
N LEU A 43 17.68 2.51 0.73
CA LEU A 43 16.25 2.47 1.01
C LEU A 43 15.83 3.67 1.86
N GLN A 44 14.86 4.44 1.39
CA GLN A 44 14.33 5.61 2.08
C GLN A 44 13.01 5.30 2.79
N TRP A 45 12.89 5.69 4.06
CA TRP A 45 11.60 5.78 4.74
C TRP A 45 10.93 7.13 4.43
N VAL A 46 9.69 7.09 3.94
CA VAL A 46 8.88 8.27 3.65
C VAL A 46 7.68 8.28 4.61
N PRO A 47 7.66 9.18 5.61
CA PRO A 47 6.57 9.21 6.57
C PRO A 47 5.30 9.73 5.92
N VAL A 48 4.17 9.10 6.23
CA VAL A 48 2.83 9.58 5.89
C VAL A 48 1.96 9.70 7.15
N ARG A 49 0.76 10.26 7.00
CA ARG A 49 -0.20 10.44 8.10
C ARG A 49 -1.27 9.35 8.19
N HIS A 50 -1.57 8.69 7.07
CA HIS A 50 -2.62 7.69 6.95
C HIS A 50 -2.13 6.53 6.08
N GLU A 51 -2.51 5.31 6.43
CA GLU A 51 -2.14 4.07 5.73
C GLU A 51 -2.53 4.14 4.25
N GLU A 52 -3.74 4.64 3.97
CA GLU A 52 -4.25 4.85 2.62
C GLU A 52 -3.34 5.79 1.80
N THR A 53 -2.79 6.84 2.42
CA THR A 53 -1.80 7.72 1.75
C THR A 53 -0.51 6.98 1.41
N ALA A 54 -0.04 6.05 2.27
CA ALA A 54 1.11 5.22 1.96
C ALA A 54 0.82 4.30 0.76
N ALA A 55 -0.35 3.68 0.72
CA ALA A 55 -0.77 2.80 -0.37
C ALA A 55 -0.81 3.54 -1.71
N PHE A 56 -1.47 4.71 -1.75
CA PHE A 56 -1.51 5.54 -2.96
C PHE A 56 -0.12 6.04 -3.38
N ALA A 57 0.71 6.50 -2.43
CA ALA A 57 2.06 6.98 -2.75
C ALA A 57 2.97 5.85 -3.28
N ALA A 58 2.83 4.64 -2.75
CA ALA A 58 3.51 3.45 -3.27
C ALA A 58 3.04 3.11 -4.70
N GLY A 59 1.75 3.31 -5.00
CA GLY A 59 1.15 3.07 -6.32
C GLY A 59 1.42 4.14 -7.37
N ALA A 60 1.63 5.40 -6.97
CA ALA A 60 1.70 6.57 -7.85
C ALA A 60 2.91 6.57 -8.82
N GLY A 61 3.88 5.67 -8.66
CA GLY A 61 5.08 5.60 -9.49
C GLY A 61 5.02 4.62 -10.67
N TYR A 62 3.97 3.81 -10.80
CA TYR A 62 3.94 2.71 -11.78
C TYR A 62 3.51 3.11 -13.19
N GLY A 63 3.07 4.36 -13.42
CA GLY A 63 2.61 4.81 -14.74
C GLY A 63 1.52 3.91 -15.34
N ARG A 64 0.62 3.40 -14.48
CA ARG A 64 -0.42 2.45 -14.91
C ARG A 64 -1.31 3.11 -15.97
N PRO A 65 -1.73 2.35 -17.01
CA PRO A 65 -2.57 2.87 -18.07
C PRO A 65 -4.01 3.13 -17.62
N VAL A 66 -4.41 2.56 -16.48
CA VAL A 66 -5.76 2.60 -15.93
C VAL A 66 -5.73 3.13 -14.50
N ALA A 67 -6.80 3.83 -14.10
CA ALA A 67 -6.95 4.29 -12.74
C ALA A 67 -6.97 3.10 -11.77
N TRP A 68 -6.34 3.27 -10.62
CA TRP A 68 -6.32 2.24 -9.57
C TRP A 68 -7.35 2.61 -8.50
N ILE A 69 -8.26 1.69 -8.22
CA ILE A 69 -9.27 1.80 -7.17
C ILE A 69 -8.73 1.13 -5.92
N ALA A 70 -8.49 1.93 -4.89
CA ALA A 70 -8.18 1.47 -3.55
C ALA A 70 -9.37 1.79 -2.63
N ALA A 71 -9.86 0.80 -1.90
CA ALA A 71 -10.93 0.99 -0.93
C ALA A 71 -10.81 0.03 0.24
N ASP A 72 -10.98 0.55 1.44
CA ASP A 72 -11.09 -0.24 2.66
C ASP A 72 -12.57 -0.42 2.97
N ILE A 73 -13.04 -1.67 2.97
CA ILE A 73 -14.43 -2.00 3.30
C ILE A 73 -14.44 -2.64 4.68
N VAL A 74 -15.21 -2.05 5.59
CA VAL A 74 -15.42 -2.57 6.94
C VAL A 74 -16.88 -2.96 7.12
N ARG A 75 -17.12 -4.19 7.58
CA ARG A 75 -18.45 -4.61 8.05
C ARG A 75 -18.50 -4.52 9.56
N VAL A 76 -19.52 -3.83 10.08
CA VAL A 76 -19.79 -3.72 11.51
C VAL A 76 -21.08 -4.45 11.83
N GLU A 77 -21.06 -5.29 12.86
CA GLU A 77 -22.19 -6.07 13.36
C GLU A 77 -22.22 -5.97 14.89
N ASP A 78 -23.39 -5.70 15.48
CA ASP A 78 -23.56 -5.51 16.93
C ASP A 78 -22.56 -4.53 17.58
N GLY A 79 -22.23 -3.45 16.86
CA GLY A 79 -21.29 -2.43 17.31
C GLY A 79 -19.82 -2.87 17.31
N ARG A 80 -19.50 -4.02 16.70
CA ARG A 80 -18.14 -4.54 16.55
C ARG A 80 -17.75 -4.68 15.09
N LEU A 81 -16.47 -4.45 14.80
CA LEU A 81 -15.90 -4.80 13.51
C LEU A 81 -15.98 -6.31 13.34
N ALA A 82 -16.70 -6.75 12.32
CA ALA A 82 -16.85 -8.15 11.95
C ALA A 82 -15.83 -8.53 10.88
N GLU A 83 -15.71 -7.71 9.83
CA GLU A 83 -14.83 -7.97 8.69
C GLU A 83 -14.17 -6.67 8.20
N HIS A 84 -12.97 -6.82 7.64
CA HIS A 84 -12.21 -5.75 6.99
C HIS A 84 -11.59 -6.34 5.71
N TRP A 85 -11.77 -5.64 4.59
CA TRP A 85 -11.15 -6.01 3.32
C TRP A 85 -10.46 -4.81 2.69
N ASP A 86 -9.20 -5.04 2.31
CA ASP A 86 -8.46 -4.14 1.42
C ASP A 86 -8.81 -4.51 -0.03
N VAL A 87 -9.36 -3.57 -0.78
CA VAL A 87 -9.60 -3.71 -2.21
C VAL A 87 -8.57 -2.89 -2.95
N LEU A 88 -7.77 -3.55 -3.79
CA LEU A 88 -6.86 -2.92 -4.73
C LEU A 88 -7.11 -3.51 -6.12
N GLN A 89 -7.77 -2.75 -7.00
CA GLN A 89 -8.13 -3.21 -8.33
C GLN A 89 -7.97 -2.09 -9.36
N ASP A 90 -7.66 -2.46 -10.60
CA ASP A 90 -7.77 -1.50 -11.69
C ASP A 90 -9.27 -1.14 -11.92
N GLU A 91 -9.54 0.05 -12.44
CA GLU A 91 -10.91 0.47 -12.77
C GLU A 91 -11.55 -0.54 -13.74
N ALA A 92 -12.79 -0.96 -13.42
CA ALA A 92 -13.52 -1.91 -14.25
C ALA A 92 -13.73 -1.35 -15.66
N THR A 93 -13.55 -2.21 -16.67
CA THR A 93 -13.90 -1.86 -18.05
C THR A 93 -15.41 -1.77 -18.23
N LYS A 94 -15.85 -1.21 -19.37
CA LYS A 94 -17.27 -1.18 -19.74
C LYS A 94 -17.92 -2.58 -19.77
N ALA A 95 -17.17 -3.61 -20.14
CA ALA A 95 -17.67 -4.98 -20.19
C ALA A 95 -17.84 -5.60 -18.80
N GLU A 96 -17.02 -5.18 -17.83
CA GLU A 96 -17.04 -5.67 -16.45
C GLU A 96 -18.00 -4.90 -15.55
N SER A 97 -18.25 -3.62 -15.87
CA SER A 97 -19.14 -2.76 -15.10
C SER A 97 -20.58 -3.27 -15.13
N LYS A 98 -21.07 -3.79 -13.99
CA LYS A 98 -22.46 -4.25 -13.83
C LYS A 98 -23.49 -3.13 -14.01
N SER A 99 -23.13 -1.89 -13.68
CA SER A 99 -24.00 -0.72 -13.86
C SER A 99 -23.92 -0.13 -15.28
N GLY A 100 -22.91 -0.52 -16.06
CA GLY A 100 -22.60 0.10 -17.35
C GLY A 100 -21.99 1.50 -17.25
N LEU A 101 -21.67 1.98 -16.03
CA LEU A 101 -21.10 3.31 -15.77
C LEU A 101 -19.62 3.20 -15.32
N PRO A 102 -18.77 4.18 -15.67
CA PRO A 102 -17.40 4.27 -15.16
C PRO A 102 -17.41 4.65 -13.67
N MET A 103 -16.28 4.42 -12.99
CA MET A 103 -16.11 4.88 -11.62
C MET A 103 -15.91 6.39 -11.56
N PHE A 104 -15.22 6.97 -12.56
CA PHE A 104 -14.93 8.39 -12.64
C PHE A 104 -15.47 9.02 -13.92
N GLY A 105 -16.01 10.24 -13.81
CA GLY A 105 -16.46 11.02 -14.97
C GLY A 105 -17.66 10.42 -15.70
N ASP A 106 -17.71 10.64 -17.02
CA ASP A 106 -18.81 10.22 -17.91
C ASP A 106 -18.38 9.20 -18.99
N HIS A 107 -17.11 8.77 -19.01
CA HIS A 107 -16.57 7.77 -19.93
C HIS A 107 -15.49 6.89 -19.27
N PHE A 108 -15.33 5.66 -19.75
CA PHE A 108 -14.23 4.76 -19.33
C PHE A 108 -12.90 5.23 -19.93
N THR A 109 -11.81 5.11 -19.17
CA THR A 109 -10.49 5.65 -19.55
C THR A 109 -9.60 4.66 -20.36
N GLY A 110 -10.18 3.63 -20.97
CA GLY A 110 -9.46 2.60 -21.74
C GLY A 110 -10.13 2.19 -23.04
#